data_AF-A0A1H4X4A6-F1
#
_entry.id   AF-A0A1H4X4A6-F1
#
_cell.length_a   1.000
_cell.length_b   1.000
_cell.length_c   1.000
_cell.angle_alpha   90.00
_cell.angle_beta   90.00
_cell.angle_gamma   90.00
#
_symmetry.space_group_name_H-M   'P 1'
#
loop_
_entity.id
_entity.type
_entity.pdbx_description
1 polymer ?
#
loop_
_entity_poly.entity_id
_entity_poly.type
_entity_poly.pdbx_seq_one_letter_code
_entity_poly.pdbx_strand_id
1 'polypeptide(L)'
;MIDSKTGERILVQLDEVYGPYIRVSTFQDGGALEEVLDEIYYVLYWKGVPEDLKDFGGNEYYFGGAADPVKLQVILDAIEFN
;
A
#
# COMPACT_ATOMS: atom_id res chain seq x y z
N MET A 1 -8.87 -3.59 0.06
CA MET A 1 -7.79 -4.28 -0.65
C MET A 1 -7.39 -5.50 0.15
N ILE A 2 -7.51 -6.66 -0.48
CA ILE A 2 -7.00 -7.93 0.03
C ILE A 2 -5.70 -8.22 -0.74
N ASP A 3 -4.65 -8.61 -0.04
CA ASP A 3 -3.41 -9.07 -0.66
C ASP A 3 -3.65 -10.41 -1.35
N SER A 4 -3.38 -10.50 -2.65
CA SER A 4 -3.71 -11.69 -3.44
C SER A 4 -2.87 -12.91 -3.07
N LYS A 5 -1.69 -12.70 -2.47
CA LYS A 5 -0.77 -13.77 -2.09
C LYS A 5 -1.10 -14.34 -0.71
N THR A 6 -1.40 -13.50 0.27
CA THR A 6 -1.69 -13.96 1.63
C THR A 6 -3.18 -14.23 1.85
N GLY A 7 -4.06 -13.62 1.05
CA GLY A 7 -5.50 -13.62 1.27
C GLY A 7 -5.94 -12.74 2.44
N GLU A 8 -5.02 -11.94 3.00
CA GLU A 8 -5.27 -11.10 4.16
C GLU A 8 -5.55 -9.66 3.74
N ARG A 9 -6.31 -8.94 4.58
CA ARG A 9 -6.54 -7.52 4.40
C ARG A 9 -5.23 -6.74 4.60
N ILE A 10 -4.92 -5.86 3.67
CA ILE A 10 -3.80 -4.93 3.84
C ILE A 10 -4.19 -3.87 4.88
N LEU A 11 -3.37 -3.77 5.92
CA LEU A 11 -3.56 -2.84 7.02
C LEU A 11 -2.56 -1.68 6.94
N VAL A 12 -3.04 -0.47 7.21
CA VAL A 12 -2.18 0.68 7.45
C VAL A 12 -1.39 0.45 8.74
N GLN A 13 -0.07 0.47 8.62
CA GLN A 13 0.89 0.37 9.70
C GLN A 13 1.49 1.77 9.96
N LEU A 14 2.08 1.96 11.14
CA LEU A 14 2.75 3.20 11.51
C LEU A 14 4.23 2.94 11.69
N ASP A 15 5.04 3.60 10.89
CA ASP A 15 6.48 3.71 11.08
C ASP A 15 6.78 4.94 11.95
N GLU A 16 7.71 4.82 12.91
CA GLU A 16 8.02 5.89 13.85
C GLU A 16 8.66 7.12 13.20
N VAL A 17 9.31 6.94 12.04
CA VAL A 17 10.05 7.99 11.33
C VAL A 17 9.25 8.48 10.12
N TYR A 18 8.70 7.56 9.34
CA TYR A 18 8.08 7.85 8.05
C TYR A 18 6.56 7.97 8.11
N GLY A 19 5.95 7.61 9.24
CA GLY A 19 4.50 7.70 9.45
C GLY A 19 3.74 6.54 8.83
N PRO A 20 2.48 6.75 8.39
CA PRO A 20 1.65 5.70 7.82
C PRO A 20 2.28 5.04 6.60
N TYR A 21 2.23 3.71 6.56
CA TYR A 21 2.69 2.92 5.42
C TYR A 21 1.88 1.63 5.29
N ILE A 22 2.02 0.98 4.13
CA ILE A 22 1.47 -0.36 3.88
C ILE A 22 2.52 -1.24 3.23
N ARG A 23 2.27 -2.55 3.29
CA ARG A 23 3.05 -3.59 2.60
C ARG A 23 2.13 -4.31 1.62
N VAL A 24 2.59 -4.49 0.38
CA VAL A 24 1.87 -5.20 -0.69
C VAL A 24 2.79 -6.29 -1.22
N SER A 25 2.32 -7.54 -1.24
CA SER A 25 3.21 -8.69 -1.41
C SER A 25 3.62 -8.99 -2.85
N THR A 26 2.90 -8.47 -3.84
CA THR A 26 3.11 -8.81 -5.26
C THR A 26 3.24 -7.58 -6.14
N PHE A 27 3.95 -7.74 -7.26
CA PHE A 27 4.04 -6.72 -8.30
C PHE A 27 2.67 -6.35 -8.88
N GLN A 28 1.79 -7.33 -9.08
CA GLN A 28 0.47 -7.15 -9.67
C GLN A 28 -0.43 -6.31 -8.76
N ASP A 29 -0.50 -6.66 -7.47
CA ASP A 29 -1.27 -5.91 -6.48
C ASP A 29 -0.71 -4.49 -6.32
N GLY A 30 0.62 -4.35 -6.35
CA GLY A 30 1.29 -3.05 -6.28
C GLY A 30 0.92 -2.15 -7.46
N GLY A 31 0.96 -2.68 -8.69
CA GLY A 31 0.57 -1.92 -9.88
C GLY A 31 -0.90 -1.50 -9.88
N ALA A 32 -1.79 -2.40 -9.46
CA ALA A 32 -3.21 -2.09 -9.39
C ALA A 32 -3.54 -1.06 -8.28
N LEU A 33 -2.80 -1.09 -7.17
CA LEU A 33 -2.85 -0.06 -6.14
C LEU A 33 -2.34 1.30 -6.68
N GLU A 34 -1.21 1.29 -7.38
CA GLU A 34 -0.59 2.51 -7.92
C GLU A 34 -1.53 3.25 -8.88
N GLU A 35 -2.25 2.54 -9.75
CA GLU A 35 -3.28 3.13 -10.62
C GLU A 35 -4.35 3.89 -9.81
N VAL A 36 -4.82 3.31 -8.71
CA VAL A 36 -5.80 3.95 -7.84
C VAL A 36 -5.22 5.17 -7.10
N LEU A 37 -4.02 5.03 -6.54
CA LEU A 37 -3.38 6.12 -5.79
C LEU A 37 -3.01 7.29 -6.71
N ASP A 38 -2.54 7.02 -7.93
CA ASP A 38 -2.02 8.02 -8.86
C ASP A 38 -3.13 8.66 -9.69
N GLU A 39 -4.14 7.89 -10.13
CA GLU A 39 -5.15 8.38 -11.08
C GLU A 39 -6.48 8.77 -10.44
N ILE A 40 -6.84 8.18 -9.29
CA ILE A 40 -8.13 8.44 -8.62
C ILE A 40 -7.96 9.38 -7.44
N TYR A 41 -7.04 9.06 -6.52
CA TYR A 41 -6.90 9.81 -5.27
C TYR A 41 -5.77 10.84 -5.28
N TYR A 42 -4.87 10.79 -6.26
CA TYR A 42 -3.69 11.67 -6.39
C TYR A 42 -2.88 11.74 -5.09
N VAL A 43 -2.62 10.57 -4.49
CA VAL A 43 -1.93 10.44 -3.20
C VAL A 43 -0.43 10.37 -3.41
N LEU A 44 0.33 11.20 -2.71
CA LEU A 44 1.79 11.12 -2.70
C LEU A 44 2.26 10.00 -1.78
N TYR A 45 3.20 9.20 -2.26
CA TYR A 45 3.87 8.17 -1.48
C TYR A 45 5.34 8.01 -1.90
N TRP A 46 6.14 7.45 -0.99
CA TRP A 46 7.47 6.94 -1.29
C TRP A 46 7.44 5.41 -1.31
N LYS A 47 8.17 4.81 -2.26
CA LYS A 47 8.16 3.36 -2.49
C LYS A 47 9.46 2.73 -1.96
N GLY A 48 9.32 1.77 -1.05
CA GLY A 48 10.38 0.92 -0.54
C GLY A 48 10.35 -0.46 -1.19
N VAL A 49 11.53 -1.05 -1.41
CA VAL A 49 11.67 -2.41 -1.95
C VAL A 49 12.31 -3.30 -0.87
N PRO A 50 11.51 -3.84 0.06
CA PRO A 50 12.05 -4.61 1.17
C PRO A 50 12.54 -5.98 0.66
N GLU A 51 13.66 -6.46 1.22
CA GLU A 51 14.33 -7.67 0.70
C GLU A 51 13.42 -8.91 0.78
N ASP A 52 12.53 -8.99 1.78
CA ASP A 52 11.64 -10.14 1.98
C ASP A 52 10.48 -10.22 0.97
N LEU A 53 10.20 -9.15 0.21
CA LEU A 53 9.15 -9.12 -0.82
C LEU A 53 9.69 -9.23 -2.25
N LYS A 54 11.02 -9.19 -2.41
CA LYS A 54 11.71 -9.07 -3.69
C LYS A 54 11.39 -10.19 -4.68
N ASP A 55 11.27 -11.42 -4.20
CA ASP A 55 10.98 -12.60 -5.05
C ASP A 55 9.62 -12.51 -5.76
N PHE A 56 8.70 -11.71 -5.23
CA PHE A 56 7.35 -11.53 -5.76
C PHE A 56 7.13 -10.10 -6.28
N GLY A 57 8.16 -9.25 -6.24
CA GLY A 57 8.09 -7.85 -6.66
C GLY A 57 7.20 -6.97 -5.79
N GLY A 58 6.91 -7.41 -4.55
CA GLY A 58 6.14 -6.64 -3.59
C GLY A 58 6.91 -5.43 -3.05
N ASN A 59 6.19 -4.46 -2.49
CA ASN A 59 6.74 -3.17 -2.08
C ASN A 59 6.10 -2.65 -0.80
N GLU A 60 6.77 -1.65 -0.22
CA GLU A 60 6.21 -0.80 0.82
C GLU A 60 5.87 0.57 0.26
N TYR A 61 4.77 1.14 0.73
CA TYR A 61 4.30 2.46 0.31
C TYR A 61 4.14 3.34 1.55
N TYR A 62 4.94 4.40 1.64
CA TYR A 62 5.00 5.32 2.78
C TYR A 62 4.35 6.65 2.43
N PHE A 63 3.41 7.11 3.23
CA PHE A 63 2.55 8.26 2.92
C PHE A 63 2.95 9.55 3.66
N GLY A 64 3.97 9.49 4.50
CA GLY A 64 4.48 10.61 5.29
C GLY A 64 3.63 10.91 6.52
N GLY A 65 4.24 11.47 7.57
CA GLY A 65 3.62 11.65 8.89
C GLY A 65 2.40 12.60 8.94
N ALA A 66 2.12 13.35 7.88
CA ALA A 66 0.92 14.19 7.79
C ALA A 66 -0.31 13.44 7.23
N ALA A 67 -0.12 12.24 6.67
CA ALA A 67 -1.20 11.42 6.16
C ALA A 67 -2.09 10.92 7.31
N ASP A 68 -3.41 10.92 7.09
CA ASP A 68 -4.38 10.37 8.03
C ASP A 68 -4.50 8.85 7.82
N PRO A 69 -4.04 8.01 8.78
CA PRO A 69 -4.03 6.56 8.62
C PRO A 69 -5.45 5.97 8.53
N VAL A 70 -6.45 6.61 9.15
CA VAL A 70 -7.84 6.14 9.10
C VAL A 70 -8.42 6.36 7.72
N LYS A 71 -8.21 7.55 7.14
CA LYS A 71 -8.66 7.83 5.76
C LYS A 71 -7.95 6.96 4.74
N LEU A 72 -6.65 6.74 4.93
CA LEU A 72 -5.89 5.84 4.06
C LEU A 72 -6.46 4.41 4.11
N GLN A 73 -6.79 3.92 5.31
CA GLN A 73 -7.41 2.59 5.44
C GLN A 73 -8.76 2.52 4.73
N VAL A 74 -9.58 3.58 4.80
CA VAL A 74 -10.86 3.64 4.06
C VAL A 74 -10.66 3.58 2.55
N ILE A 75 -9.65 4.29 2.02
CA ILE A 75 -9.30 4.22 0.59
C ILE A 75 -8.92 2.79 0.22
N LEU A 76 -8.03 2.16 0.99
CA LEU A 76 -7.59 0.80 0.73
C LEU A 76 -8.77 -0.16 0.76
N ASP A 77 -9.66 -0.06 1.75
CA ASP A 77 -10.83 -0.94 1.89
C ASP A 77 -11.79 -0.85 0.71
N ALA A 78 -11.87 0.30 0.03
CA ALA A 78 -12.70 0.51 -1.14
C ALA A 78 -12.13 -0.10 -2.44
N ILE A 79 -10.87 -0.55 -2.42
CA ILE A 79 -10.23 -1.17 -3.58
C ILE A 79 -10.59 -2.65 -3.64
N GLU A 80 -11.32 -3.01 -4.69
CA GLU A 80 -11.67 -4.37 -5.10
C GLU A 80 -10.98 -4.68 -6.43
N PHE A 81 -10.17 -5.74 -6.47
CA PHE A 81 -9.57 -6.24 -7.70
C PHE A 81 -10.28 -7.53 -8.12
N ASN A 82 -10.58 -7.65 -9.42
CA ASN A 82 -11.20 -8.82 -10.03
C ASN A 82 -10.16 -9.79 -10.57
#